data_AF-A0A0C2RXL4-F1
#
_entry.id   AF-A0A0C2RXL4-F1
#
_cell.length_a   1.000
_cell.length_b   1.000
_cell.length_c   1.000
_cell.angle_alpha   90.00
_cell.angle_beta   90.00
_cell.angle_gamma   90.00
#
_symmetry.space_group_name_H-M   'P 1'
#
loop_
_entity.id
_entity.type
_entity.pdbx_description
1 polymer ?
#
loop_
_entity_poly.entity_id
_entity_poly.type
_entity_poly.pdbx_seq_one_letter_code
_entity_poly.pdbx_strand_id
1 'polypeptide(L)'
;MQNIQQTTMSDKDWATDLLILEKHMTLSYSVAANEASTNQLFQFLQSLHDETGRQQHSLYSFMEQQNWYSPAQETPANIQQAASQAQTDKSQLPVH
;
A
#
# COMPACT_ATOMS: atom_id res chain seq x y z
N MET A 1 -43.84 -2.64 13.16
CA MET A 1 -42.56 -3.38 13.24
C MET A 1 -41.66 -2.82 12.15
N GLN A 2 -40.58 -2.14 12.51
CA GLN A 2 -39.61 -1.64 11.54
C GLN A 2 -38.85 -2.84 10.95
N ASN A 3 -38.86 -2.96 9.63
CA ASN A 3 -38.06 -3.96 8.93
C ASN A 3 -36.58 -3.60 9.13
N ILE A 4 -35.87 -4.37 9.95
CA ILE A 4 -34.42 -4.29 10.04
C ILE A 4 -33.91 -4.90 8.72
N GLN A 5 -33.56 -4.04 7.77
CA GLN A 5 -32.93 -4.45 6.52
C GLN A 5 -31.50 -4.86 6.87
N GLN A 6 -31.20 -6.16 6.85
CA GLN A 6 -29.83 -6.65 7.02
C GLN A 6 -29.00 -6.11 5.87
N THR A 7 -28.14 -5.13 6.16
CA THR A 7 -27.12 -4.65 5.22
C THR A 7 -26.06 -5.73 5.10
N THR A 8 -26.07 -6.47 3.99
CA THR A 8 -25.00 -7.40 3.63
C THR A 8 -23.88 -6.62 2.94
N MET A 9 -22.63 -6.84 3.35
CA MET A 9 -21.47 -6.26 2.68
C MET A 9 -21.38 -6.78 1.24
N SER A 10 -21.18 -5.87 0.29
CA SER A 10 -20.96 -6.22 -1.11
C SER A 10 -19.53 -6.73 -1.32
N ASP A 11 -19.27 -7.39 -2.45
CA ASP A 11 -17.91 -7.80 -2.83
C ASP A 11 -16.94 -6.62 -2.89
N LYS A 12 -17.43 -5.44 -3.28
CA LYS A 12 -16.66 -4.19 -3.26
C LYS A 12 -16.30 -3.78 -1.83
N ASP A 13 -17.23 -3.90 -0.89
CA ASP A 13 -16.98 -3.56 0.52
C ASP A 13 -15.95 -4.52 1.12
N TRP A 14 -16.10 -5.83 0.88
CA TRP A 14 -15.12 -6.83 1.28
C TRP A 14 -13.73 -6.58 0.69
N ALA A 15 -13.66 -6.33 -0.63
CA ALA A 15 -12.39 -6.04 -1.30
C ALA A 15 -11.75 -4.73 -0.77
N THR A 16 -12.56 -3.73 -0.45
CA THR A 16 -12.09 -2.47 0.15
C THR A 16 -11.50 -2.71 1.53
N ASP A 17 -12.18 -3.48 2.39
CA ASP A 17 -11.70 -3.81 3.73
C ASP A 17 -10.41 -4.65 3.68
N LEU A 18 -10.33 -5.64 2.78
CA LEU A 18 -9.12 -6.42 2.55
C LEU A 18 -7.97 -5.54 2.07
N LEU A 19 -8.22 -4.61 1.14
CA LEU A 19 -7.19 -3.70 0.65
C LEU A 19 -6.68 -2.77 1.75
N ILE A 20 -7.54 -2.32 2.67
CA ILE A 20 -7.14 -1.53 3.85
C ILE A 20 -6.29 -2.37 4.80
N LEU A 21 -6.68 -3.61 5.05
CA LEU A 21 -5.95 -4.54 5.90
C LEU A 21 -4.54 -4.81 5.36
N GLU A 22 -4.42 -5.12 4.07
CA GLU A 22 -3.12 -5.39 3.44
C GLU A 22 -2.19 -4.16 3.47
N LYS A 23 -2.73 -2.95 3.30
CA LYS A 23 -1.97 -1.69 3.48
C LYS A 23 -1.42 -1.56 4.89
N HIS A 24 -2.25 -1.83 5.88
CA HIS A 24 -1.84 -1.78 7.28
C HIS A 24 -0.76 -2.84 7.60
N MET A 25 -0.92 -4.08 7.11
CA MET A 25 0.06 -5.15 7.31
C MET A 25 1.40 -4.82 6.67
N THR A 26 1.40 -4.34 5.42
CA THR A 26 2.62 -3.93 4.71
C THR A 26 3.36 -2.83 5.50
N LEU A 27 2.66 -1.79 5.95
CA LEU A 27 3.27 -0.75 6.79
C LEU A 27 3.84 -1.31 8.09
N SER A 28 3.08 -2.16 8.77
CA SER A 28 3.47 -2.75 10.06
C SER A 28 4.71 -3.63 9.94
N TYR A 29 4.79 -4.46 8.89
CA TYR A 29 5.97 -5.29 8.63
C TYR A 29 7.19 -4.47 8.27
N SER A 30 7.03 -3.37 7.53
CA SER A 30 8.15 -2.47 7.22
C SER A 30 8.76 -1.87 8.49
N VAL A 31 7.92 -1.34 9.39
CA VAL A 31 8.37 -0.81 10.69
C VAL A 31 9.05 -1.89 11.51
N ALA A 32 8.40 -3.05 11.67
CA ALA A 32 8.94 -4.15 12.46
C ALA A 32 10.26 -4.70 11.89
N ALA A 33 10.40 -4.81 10.57
CA ALA A 33 11.62 -5.25 9.93
C ALA A 33 12.77 -4.28 10.24
N ASN A 34 12.55 -2.98 10.08
CA ASN A 34 13.57 -1.96 10.32
C ASN A 34 14.06 -1.92 11.79
N GLU A 35 13.24 -2.38 12.73
CA GLU A 35 13.57 -2.44 14.16
C GLU A 35 13.97 -3.85 14.65
N ALA A 36 14.11 -4.82 13.72
CA ALA A 36 14.42 -6.20 14.08
C ALA A 36 15.81 -6.32 14.73
N SER A 37 15.87 -6.99 15.88
CA SER A 37 17.11 -7.16 16.67
C SER A 37 18.13 -8.12 16.06
N THR A 38 17.74 -8.89 15.04
CA THR A 38 18.62 -9.85 14.35
C THR A 38 18.37 -9.83 12.85
N ASN A 39 19.41 -10.17 12.07
CA ASN A 39 19.31 -10.27 10.62
C ASN A 39 18.31 -11.37 10.18
N GLN A 40 18.22 -12.48 10.94
CA GLN A 40 17.26 -13.54 10.63
C GLN A 40 15.81 -13.06 10.78
N LEU A 41 15.51 -12.33 11.86
CA LEU A 41 14.18 -11.74 12.06
C LEU A 41 13.87 -10.68 11.01
N PHE A 42 14.85 -9.82 10.67
CA PHE A 42 14.75 -8.85 9.59
C PHE A 42 14.35 -9.53 8.27
N GLN A 43 15.09 -10.56 7.85
CA GLN A 43 14.81 -11.27 6.59
C GLN A 43 13.43 -11.94 6.59
N PHE A 44 13.02 -12.51 7.73
CA PHE A 44 11.69 -13.09 7.85
C PHE A 44 10.58 -12.05 7.70
N LEU A 45 10.68 -10.91 8.41
CA LEU A 45 9.70 -9.83 8.31
C LEU A 45 9.68 -9.20 6.91
N GLN A 46 10.84 -9.05 6.27
CA GLN A 46 10.93 -8.60 4.87
C GLN A 46 10.23 -9.58 3.93
N SER A 47 10.34 -10.89 4.16
CA SER A 47 9.63 -11.87 3.32
C SER A 47 8.10 -11.74 3.43
N LEU A 48 7.58 -11.49 4.64
CA LEU A 48 6.15 -11.25 4.87
C LEU A 48 5.69 -9.93 4.26
N HIS A 49 6.49 -8.87 4.41
CA HIS A 49 6.27 -7.58 3.77
C HIS A 49 6.14 -7.73 2.24
N ASP A 50 7.09 -8.40 1.61
CA ASP A 50 7.13 -8.56 0.16
C ASP A 50 5.99 -9.44 -0.36
N GLU A 51 5.63 -10.50 0.37
CA GLU A 51 4.49 -11.34 0.02
C GLU A 51 3.17 -10.57 0.14
N THR A 52 2.95 -9.90 1.26
CA THR A 52 1.74 -9.09 1.50
C THR A 52 1.62 -7.97 0.47
N GLY A 53 2.72 -7.29 0.14
CA GLY A 53 2.74 -6.25 -0.88
C GLY A 53 2.34 -6.76 -2.27
N ARG A 54 2.75 -7.99 -2.63
CA ARG A 54 2.32 -8.64 -3.89
C ARG A 54 0.84 -8.99 -3.88
N GLN A 55 0.31 -9.46 -2.75
CA GLN A 55 -1.12 -9.76 -2.60
C GLN A 55 -1.96 -8.47 -2.70
N GLN A 56 -1.55 -7.41 -2.00
CA GLN A 56 -2.16 -6.09 -2.10
C GLN A 56 -2.19 -5.53 -3.52
N HIS A 57 -1.09 -5.65 -4.25
CA HIS A 57 -1.04 -5.20 -5.64
C HIS A 57 -1.99 -6.00 -6.53
N SER A 58 -2.07 -7.32 -6.32
CA SER A 58 -2.99 -8.19 -7.06
C SER A 58 -4.46 -7.84 -6.78
N LEU A 59 -4.81 -7.59 -5.51
CA LEU A 59 -6.16 -7.15 -5.12
C LEU A 59 -6.49 -5.77 -5.70
N TYR A 60 -5.55 -4.81 -5.64
CA TYR A 60 -5.69 -3.50 -6.26
C TYR A 60 -5.99 -3.62 -7.77
N SER A 61 -5.21 -4.39 -8.51
CA SER A 61 -5.41 -4.59 -9.95
C SER A 61 -6.74 -5.26 -10.25
N PHE A 62 -7.17 -6.22 -9.43
CA PHE A 62 -8.51 -6.80 -9.55
C PHE A 62 -9.60 -5.75 -9.33
N MET A 63 -9.52 -4.95 -8.26
CA MET A 63 -10.49 -3.89 -7.97
C MET A 63 -10.54 -2.82 -9.06
N GLU A 64 -9.40 -2.51 -9.69
CA GLU A 64 -9.32 -1.60 -10.85
C GLU A 64 -10.07 -2.19 -12.05
N GLN A 65 -9.84 -3.47 -12.39
CA GLN A 65 -10.56 -4.16 -13.47
C GLN A 65 -12.07 -4.20 -13.26
N GLN A 66 -12.53 -4.27 -12.01
CA GLN A 66 -13.94 -4.22 -11.64
C GLN A 66 -14.51 -2.78 -11.61
N ASN A 67 -13.71 -1.75 -11.87
CA ASN A 67 -14.06 -0.33 -11.70
C ASN A 67 -14.46 0.02 -10.25
N TRP A 68 -13.97 -0.71 -9.26
CA TRP A 68 -14.26 -0.47 -7.85
C TRP A 68 -13.30 0.52 -7.20
N TYR A 69 -12.07 0.58 -7.71
CA TYR A 69 -11.02 1.45 -7.21
C TYR A 69 -10.14 1.92 -8.37
N SER A 70 -10.17 3.22 -8.65
CA SER A 70 -9.30 3.84 -9.65
C SER A 70 -8.73 5.12 -9.02
N PRO A 71 -7.46 5.13 -8.57
CA PRO A 71 -6.84 6.37 -8.17
C PRO A 71 -6.79 7.33 -9.36
N ALA A 72 -6.82 8.63 -9.08
CA ALA A 72 -6.62 9.62 -10.13
C ALA A 72 -5.25 9.37 -10.79
N GLN A 73 -5.23 9.30 -12.13
CA GLN A 73 -3.95 9.19 -12.82
C GLN A 73 -3.14 10.47 -12.58
N GLU A 74 -1.88 10.29 -12.23
CA GLU A 74 -0.96 11.40 -12.02
C GLU A 74 -0.61 12.05 -13.37
N THR A 75 -0.44 13.37 -13.38
CA THR A 75 -0.12 14.07 -14.64
C THR A 75 1.38 13.97 -14.95
N PRO A 76 1.78 13.90 -16.23
CA PRO A 76 3.21 13.92 -16.60
C PRO A 76 3.95 15.15 -16.05
N ALA A 77 3.27 16.29 -15.96
CA ALA A 77 3.82 17.51 -15.37
C ALA A 77 4.14 17.33 -13.87
N ASN A 78 3.23 16.76 -13.09
CA ASN A 78 3.44 16.51 -11.67
C ASN A 78 4.55 15.47 -11.43
N ILE A 79 4.65 14.45 -12.29
CA ILE A 79 5.74 13.47 -12.24
C ILE A 79 7.09 14.15 -12.50
N GLN A 80 7.18 15.00 -13.54
CA GLN A 80 8.41 15.75 -13.86
C GLN A 80 8.80 16.71 -12.73
N GLN A 81 7.82 17.38 -12.12
CA GLN A 81 8.05 18.26 -10.98
C GLN A 81 8.59 17.49 -9.78
N ALA A 82 7.99 16.35 -9.42
CA ALA A 82 8.45 15.51 -8.31
C ALA A 82 9.86 14.96 -8.54
N ALA A 83 10.16 14.51 -9.77
CA ALA A 83 11.50 14.04 -10.13
C ALA A 83 12.56 15.15 -10.02
N SER A 84 12.22 16.37 -10.45
CA SER A 84 13.10 17.53 -10.35
C SER A 84 13.36 17.90 -8.89
N GLN A 85 12.32 17.90 -8.05
CA GLN A 85 12.43 18.16 -6.61
C GLN A 85 13.33 17.11 -5.93
N ALA A 86 13.15 15.82 -6.22
CA ALA A 86 13.97 14.76 -5.66
C ALA A 86 15.46 14.92 -6.01
N GLN A 87 15.78 15.38 -7.22
CA GLN A 87 17.16 15.66 -7.63
C GLN A 87 17.75 16.86 -6.87
N THR A 88 16.95 17.90 -6.64
CA THR A 88 17.33 19.04 -5.80
C THR A 88 17.57 18.62 -4.36
N ASP A 89 16.68 17.81 -3.77
CA ASP A 89 16.82 17.32 -2.40
C ASP A 89 18.09 16.47 -2.25
N LYS A 90 18.39 15.63 -3.25
CA LYS A 90 19.61 14.83 -3.28
C LYS A 90 20.88 15.69 -3.23
N SER A 91 20.89 16.85 -3.90
CA SER A 91 22.04 17.77 -3.86
C SER A 91 22.24 18.48 -2.52
N GLN A 92 21.21 18.47 -1.65
CA GLN A 92 21.26 19.06 -0.31
C GLN A 92 21.62 18.02 0.77
N LEU A 93 21.78 16.75 0.39
CA LEU A 93 22.23 15.72 1.32
C LEU A 93 23.66 16.04 1.80
N PRO A 94 23.96 15.87 3.10
CA PRO A 94 25.31 16.07 3.61
C PRO A 94 26.31 15.16 2.89
N VAL A 95 27.42 15.73 2.44
CA VAL A 95 28.60 14.96 2.05
C VAL A 95 29.35 14.58 3.32
N HIS A 96 29.47 13.27 3.56
CA HIS A 96 30.37 12.73 4.58
C HIS A 96 31.83 12.83 4.13
#